data_AF-A0A3Q3JGB6-F1
#
_entry.id   AF-A0A3Q3JGB6-F1
#
_cell.length_a   1.000
_cell.length_b   1.000
_cell.length_c   1.000
_cell.angle_alpha   90.00
_cell.angle_beta   90.00
_cell.angle_gamma   90.00
#
_symmetry.space_group_name_H-M   'P 1'
#
loop_
_entity.id
_entity.type
_entity.pdbx_description
1 polymer ?
#
loop_
_entity_poly.entity_id
_entity_poly.type
_entity_poly.pdbx_seq_one_letter_code
_entity_poly.pdbx_strand_id
1 'polypeptide(L)'
;RDSMMQHTLRDTEGTLAYVTTTGSLFLKVSQGWKEIQLNLVALNQPHSGDMMGLDMADRMCYEQAKAMGLAPNYRAFISSHKQDLVYVVYPGIRETLPVTNLRGDVMFRNWQSIFNGDGGTINTRIPIYSFDGRDVLADPFWPQKSIWHGSTSTGLRAMDKHCETWQTDHVYLAPPNCSQADVR
;
A
#
# COMPACT_ATOMS: atom_id res chain seq x y z
N ARG A 1 24.36 -5.08 -6.57
CA ARG A 1 23.89 -5.85 -5.39
C ARG A 1 25.01 -6.68 -4.77
N ASP A 2 25.72 -7.50 -5.55
CA ASP A 2 26.75 -8.41 -5.00
C ASP A 2 27.95 -7.70 -4.38
N SER A 3 28.45 -6.62 -5.01
CA SER A 3 29.53 -5.79 -4.44
C SER A 3 29.15 -5.11 -3.12
N MET A 4 27.88 -4.69 -2.95
CA MET A 4 27.39 -4.14 -1.68
C MET A 4 27.35 -5.22 -0.60
N MET A 5 26.89 -6.43 -0.96
CA MET A 5 26.81 -7.55 -0.02
C MET A 5 28.19 -8.05 0.45
N GLN A 6 29.24 -7.90 -0.38
CA GLN A 6 30.61 -8.30 -0.06
C GLN A 6 31.27 -7.46 1.06
N HIS A 7 30.81 -6.22 1.29
CA HIS A 7 31.41 -5.32 2.29
C HIS A 7 30.57 -5.15 3.57
N THR A 8 29.42 -5.83 3.67
CA THR A 8 28.42 -5.72 4.76
C THR A 8 28.97 -5.77 6.18
N LEU A 9 30.07 -6.52 6.43
CA LEU A 9 30.69 -6.64 7.75
C LEU A 9 31.42 -5.37 8.21
N ARG A 10 31.75 -4.47 7.29
CA ARG A 10 32.47 -3.21 7.58
C ARG A 10 31.53 -2.02 7.75
N ASP A 11 30.31 -2.14 7.24
CA ASP A 11 29.36 -1.03 7.23
C ASP A 11 28.61 -0.93 8.57
N THR A 12 28.59 0.27 9.15
CA THR A 12 27.89 0.52 10.42
C THR A 12 26.39 0.47 10.21
N GLU A 13 25.64 -0.01 11.21
CA GLU A 13 24.18 0.13 11.22
C GLU A 13 23.76 1.59 10.99
N GLY A 14 22.71 1.81 10.20
CA GLY A 14 22.29 3.15 9.76
C GLY A 14 22.91 3.63 8.44
N THR A 15 23.94 2.95 7.92
CA THR A 15 24.54 3.27 6.61
C THR A 15 23.51 3.12 5.49
N LEU A 16 23.44 4.09 4.58
CA LEU A 16 22.64 4.03 3.36
C LEU A 16 23.52 3.65 2.17
N ALA A 17 23.04 2.73 1.34
CA ALA A 17 23.70 2.33 0.09
C ALA A 17 22.72 2.43 -1.09
N TYR A 18 23.11 3.14 -2.15
CA TYR A 18 22.33 3.22 -3.38
C TYR A 18 22.99 2.38 -4.47
N VAL A 19 22.25 1.41 -5.01
CA VAL A 19 22.71 0.51 -6.07
C VAL A 19 22.25 1.07 -7.41
N THR A 20 23.12 1.80 -8.10
CA THR A 20 22.83 2.49 -9.37
C THR A 20 22.37 1.56 -10.49
N THR A 21 22.81 0.30 -10.50
CA THR A 21 22.42 -0.67 -11.54
C THR A 21 20.96 -1.09 -11.45
N THR A 22 20.37 -1.08 -10.25
CA THR A 22 18.96 -1.46 -10.02
C THR A 22 18.08 -0.28 -9.61
N GLY A 23 18.68 0.85 -9.23
CA GLY A 23 17.97 1.99 -8.64
C GLY A 23 17.51 1.74 -7.20
N SER A 24 18.03 0.71 -6.53
CA SER A 24 17.60 0.29 -5.20
C SER A 24 18.36 1.03 -4.10
N LEU A 25 17.63 1.52 -3.10
CA LEU A 25 18.20 2.11 -1.89
C LEU A 25 18.15 1.10 -0.74
N PHE A 26 19.25 0.91 -0.01
CA PHE A 26 19.33 -0.03 1.10
C PHE A 26 19.78 0.68 2.39
N LEU A 27 19.26 0.21 3.52
CA LEU A 27 19.65 0.60 4.87
C LEU A 27 20.36 -0.58 5.55
N LYS A 28 21.54 -0.34 6.11
CA LYS A 28 22.23 -1.31 6.96
C LYS A 28 21.49 -1.42 8.29
N VAL A 29 21.02 -2.62 8.60
CA VAL A 29 20.38 -3.00 9.87
C VAL A 29 21.17 -4.11 10.55
N SER A 30 20.85 -4.45 11.80
CA SER A 30 21.57 -5.46 12.58
C SER A 30 21.68 -6.82 11.90
N GLN A 31 20.64 -7.22 11.16
CA GLN A 31 20.58 -8.51 10.46
C GLN A 31 21.03 -8.46 8.98
N GLY A 32 21.60 -7.35 8.51
CA GLY A 32 22.10 -7.22 7.13
C GLY A 32 21.66 -5.92 6.45
N TRP A 33 21.28 -6.01 5.18
CA TRP A 33 20.78 -4.87 4.41
C TRP A 33 19.28 -5.02 4.15
N LYS A 34 18.52 -3.96 4.41
CA LYS A 34 17.09 -3.87 4.13
C LYS A 34 16.87 -2.90 2.97
N GLU A 35 16.21 -3.37 1.91
CA GLU A 35 15.80 -2.49 0.81
C GLU A 35 14.73 -1.51 1.28
N ILE A 36 14.88 -0.24 0.92
CA ILE A 36 13.91 0.81 1.14
C ILE A 36 12.95 0.78 -0.04
N GLN A 37 11.68 0.51 0.26
CA GLN A 37 10.61 0.31 -0.71
C GLN A 37 9.29 0.77 -0.08
N LEU A 38 8.27 0.97 -0.92
CA LEU A 38 6.89 1.17 -0.46
C LEU A 38 6.20 -0.20 -0.41
N ASN A 39 5.60 -0.53 0.73
CA ASN A 39 4.86 -1.78 0.88
C ASN A 39 3.36 -1.50 0.79
N LEU A 40 2.66 -2.22 -0.09
CA LEU A 40 1.20 -2.27 -0.15
C LEU A 40 0.75 -3.61 0.44
N VAL A 41 0.02 -3.55 1.55
CA VAL A 41 -0.36 -4.71 2.36
C VAL A 41 -1.83 -4.57 2.74
N ALA A 42 -2.59 -5.65 2.62
CA ALA A 42 -4.00 -5.64 2.97
C ALA A 42 -4.21 -5.75 4.49
N LEU A 43 -5.32 -5.19 4.98
CA LEU A 43 -5.81 -5.56 6.31
C LEU A 43 -6.17 -7.05 6.34
N ASN A 44 -6.10 -7.66 7.51
CA ASN A 44 -6.35 -9.10 7.73
C ASN A 44 -7.81 -9.51 7.54
N GLN A 45 -8.71 -8.58 7.26
CA GLN A 45 -10.14 -8.84 7.11
C GLN A 45 -10.72 -7.97 6.00
N PRO A 46 -11.74 -8.44 5.26
CA PRO A 46 -12.53 -7.54 4.42
C PRO A 46 -13.28 -6.54 5.31
N HIS A 47 -13.39 -5.30 4.84
CA HIS A 47 -14.12 -4.24 5.52
C HIS A 47 -15.22 -3.70 4.61
N SER A 48 -16.31 -3.27 5.22
CA SER A 48 -17.35 -2.52 4.54
C SER A 48 -16.93 -1.06 4.35
N GLY A 49 -17.81 -0.22 3.80
CA GLY A 49 -17.56 1.22 3.61
C GLY A 49 -17.51 2.00 4.93
N ASP A 50 -18.18 1.52 5.97
CA ASP A 50 -18.13 2.03 7.33
C ASP A 50 -16.88 1.53 8.07
N MET A 51 -15.75 2.16 7.77
CA MET A 51 -14.49 1.96 8.50
C MET A 51 -14.37 2.89 9.71
N MET A 52 -15.47 3.55 10.14
CA MET A 52 -15.48 4.60 11.17
C MET A 52 -14.52 5.77 10.87
N GLY A 53 -14.34 6.09 9.59
CA GLY A 53 -13.53 7.21 9.11
C GLY A 53 -12.05 6.91 8.88
N LEU A 54 -11.36 7.87 8.24
CA LEU A 54 -9.93 7.75 7.87
C LEU A 54 -9.02 7.47 9.07
N ASP A 55 -9.25 8.14 10.21
CA ASP A 55 -8.38 8.02 11.39
C ASP A 55 -8.44 6.60 11.98
N MET A 56 -9.61 5.95 11.91
CA MET A 56 -9.78 4.56 12.32
C MET A 56 -9.14 3.59 11.31
N ALA A 57 -9.28 3.83 10.01
CA ALA A 57 -8.62 3.05 8.98
C ALA A 57 -7.08 3.10 9.12
N ASP A 58 -6.51 4.29 9.33
CA ASP A 58 -5.08 4.49 9.61
C ASP A 58 -4.67 3.72 10.89
N ARG A 59 -5.50 3.75 11.96
CA ARG A 59 -5.25 3.00 13.20
C ARG A 59 -5.22 1.49 12.98
N MET A 60 -6.14 0.93 12.18
CA MET A 60 -6.13 -0.49 11.85
C MET A 60 -4.85 -0.92 11.13
N CYS A 61 -4.38 -0.11 10.17
CA CYS A 61 -3.10 -0.34 9.50
C CYS A 61 -1.92 -0.32 10.49
N TYR A 62 -1.87 0.66 11.38
CA TYR A 62 -0.85 0.78 12.42
C TYR A 62 -0.82 -0.45 13.34
N GLU A 63 -1.99 -0.86 13.87
CA GLU A 63 -2.08 -1.92 14.86
C GLU A 63 -1.73 -3.29 14.27
N GLN A 64 -2.20 -3.59 13.06
CA GLN A 64 -1.90 -4.87 12.41
C GLN A 64 -0.43 -4.96 11.97
N ALA A 65 0.15 -3.88 11.45
CA ALA A 65 1.57 -3.83 11.15
C ALA A 65 2.42 -4.08 12.40
N LYS A 66 2.08 -3.39 13.50
CA LYS A 66 2.77 -3.53 14.79
C LYS A 66 2.66 -4.95 15.37
N ALA A 67 1.47 -5.56 15.31
CA ALA A 67 1.24 -6.92 15.77
C ALA A 67 2.11 -7.96 15.03
N MET A 68 2.46 -7.67 13.77
CA MET A 68 3.31 -8.50 12.94
C MET A 68 4.80 -8.11 12.96
N GLY A 69 5.20 -7.20 13.86
CA GLY A 69 6.59 -6.76 13.99
C GLY A 69 7.10 -5.92 12.82
N LEU A 70 6.20 -5.37 12.00
CA LEU A 70 6.56 -4.47 10.89
C LEU A 70 6.75 -3.04 11.41
N ALA A 71 7.40 -2.21 10.58
CA ALA A 71 7.52 -0.78 10.87
C ALA A 71 6.12 -0.14 10.98
N PRO A 72 5.82 0.64 12.03
CA PRO A 72 4.46 1.10 12.32
C PRO A 72 4.09 2.39 11.57
N ASN A 73 4.51 2.53 10.32
CA ASN A 73 4.29 3.72 9.48
C ASN A 73 3.32 3.46 8.31
N TYR A 74 2.46 2.45 8.43
CA TYR A 74 1.42 2.15 7.45
C TYR A 74 0.24 3.12 7.62
N ARG A 75 -0.33 3.51 6.48
CA ARG A 75 -1.52 4.36 6.36
C ARG A 75 -2.51 3.72 5.39
N ALA A 76 -3.78 4.05 5.54
CA ALA A 76 -4.85 3.53 4.71
C ALA A 76 -4.72 4.02 3.25
N PHE A 77 -4.92 3.09 2.31
CA PHE A 77 -4.90 3.34 0.87
C PHE A 77 -6.25 3.90 0.39
N ILE A 78 -6.69 5.03 0.95
CA ILE A 78 -7.98 5.66 0.63
C ILE A 78 -7.88 7.18 0.54
N SER A 79 -8.67 7.78 -0.33
CA SER A 79 -9.00 9.22 -0.27
C SER A 79 -10.06 9.49 0.80
N SER A 80 -10.08 10.70 1.37
CA SER A 80 -11.12 11.16 2.29
C SER A 80 -11.33 12.67 2.16
N HIS A 81 -12.19 13.26 2.99
CA HIS A 81 -12.33 14.72 3.04
C HIS A 81 -11.03 15.44 3.42
N LYS A 82 -10.13 14.79 4.16
CA LYS A 82 -8.85 15.37 4.61
C LYS A 82 -7.68 15.08 3.67
N GLN A 83 -7.81 14.13 2.74
CA GLN A 83 -6.66 13.63 1.98
C GLN A 83 -7.03 13.13 0.57
N ASP A 84 -6.17 13.43 -0.40
CA ASP A 84 -6.13 12.74 -1.68
C ASP A 84 -5.15 11.57 -1.60
N LEU A 85 -5.55 10.41 -2.13
CA LEU A 85 -4.77 9.19 -2.07
C LEU A 85 -3.36 9.36 -2.68
N VAL A 86 -3.23 10.08 -3.80
CA VAL A 86 -1.93 10.35 -4.43
C VAL A 86 -0.94 11.04 -3.47
N TYR A 87 -1.44 11.79 -2.47
CA TYR A 87 -0.64 12.53 -1.51
C TYR A 87 -0.34 11.79 -0.20
N VAL A 88 -0.77 10.53 -0.05
CA VAL A 88 -0.42 9.68 1.11
C VAL A 88 1.08 9.46 1.23
N VAL A 89 1.75 9.31 0.09
CA VAL A 89 3.20 9.12 0.00
C VAL A 89 3.89 10.47 -0.20
N TYR A 90 5.04 10.67 0.46
CA TYR A 90 5.84 11.89 0.35
C TYR A 90 6.29 12.16 -1.10
N PRO A 91 6.18 13.39 -1.63
CA PRO A 91 6.47 13.70 -3.04
C PRO A 91 7.82 13.19 -3.55
N GLY A 92 8.89 13.37 -2.77
CA GLY A 92 10.26 13.07 -3.20
C GLY A 92 10.57 11.59 -3.47
N ILE A 93 9.67 10.67 -3.09
CA ILE A 93 9.85 9.23 -3.27
C ILE A 93 8.85 8.59 -4.23
N ARG A 94 7.89 9.35 -4.76
CA ARG A 94 6.79 8.81 -5.57
C ARG A 94 7.24 8.20 -6.89
N GLU A 95 8.34 8.71 -7.45
CA GLU A 95 8.87 8.28 -8.74
C GLU A 95 10.05 7.31 -8.63
N THR A 96 10.65 7.21 -7.44
CA THR A 96 11.94 6.53 -7.23
C THR A 96 11.79 5.17 -6.57
N LEU A 97 10.87 5.03 -5.60
CA LEU A 97 10.74 3.76 -4.86
C LEU A 97 9.70 2.84 -5.50
N PRO A 98 10.01 1.53 -5.62
CA PRO A 98 9.04 0.54 -6.07
C PRO A 98 7.94 0.33 -5.04
N VAL A 99 6.76 -0.05 -5.52
CA VAL A 99 5.65 -0.50 -4.67
C VAL A 99 5.60 -2.02 -4.71
N THR A 100 5.74 -2.63 -3.54
CA THR A 100 5.91 -4.08 -3.37
C THR A 100 4.82 -4.66 -2.48
N ASN A 101 4.60 -5.97 -2.56
CA ASN A 101 3.76 -6.70 -1.60
C ASN A 101 4.52 -6.94 -0.27
N LEU A 102 3.90 -7.62 0.69
CA LEU A 102 4.52 -7.93 1.99
C LEU A 102 5.84 -8.73 1.89
N ARG A 103 6.05 -9.49 0.81
CA ARG A 103 7.24 -10.32 0.59
C ARG A 103 8.31 -9.64 -0.27
N GLY A 104 8.06 -8.42 -0.74
CA GLY A 104 9.00 -7.66 -1.57
C GLY A 104 8.86 -7.89 -3.08
N ASP A 105 7.82 -8.61 -3.55
CA ASP A 105 7.56 -8.71 -4.98
C ASP A 105 7.01 -7.38 -5.50
N VAL A 106 7.58 -6.87 -6.58
CA VAL A 106 7.21 -5.57 -7.16
C VAL A 106 5.82 -5.64 -7.81
N MET A 107 4.85 -4.94 -7.24
CA MET A 107 3.49 -4.82 -7.76
C MET A 107 3.37 -3.68 -8.77
N PHE A 108 4.02 -2.54 -8.48
CA PHE A 108 4.06 -1.38 -9.37
C PHE A 108 5.47 -0.81 -9.42
N ARG A 109 5.83 -0.24 -10.58
CA ARG A 109 7.15 0.36 -10.78
C ARG A 109 7.46 1.43 -9.74
N ASN A 110 6.48 2.29 -9.43
CA ASN A 110 6.56 3.31 -8.40
C ASN A 110 5.15 3.84 -8.05
N TRP A 111 5.04 4.71 -7.04
CA TRP A 111 3.75 5.25 -6.61
C TRP A 111 3.04 6.04 -7.72
N GLN A 112 3.79 6.84 -8.48
CA GLN A 112 3.23 7.65 -9.57
C GLN A 112 2.57 6.80 -10.66
N SER A 113 3.10 5.60 -10.92
CA SER A 113 2.55 4.68 -11.93
C SER A 113 1.15 4.14 -11.60
N ILE A 114 0.74 4.16 -10.33
CA ILE A 114 -0.61 3.76 -9.90
C ILE A 114 -1.64 4.80 -10.36
N PHE A 115 -1.24 6.08 -10.38
CA PHE A 115 -2.14 7.23 -10.57
C PHE A 115 -1.89 7.97 -11.89
N ASN A 116 -1.44 7.25 -12.92
CA ASN A 116 -1.13 7.80 -14.24
C ASN A 116 -2.37 8.00 -15.14
N GLY A 117 -3.57 7.63 -14.66
CA GLY A 117 -4.82 7.70 -15.40
C GLY A 117 -5.35 6.34 -15.90
N ASP A 118 -4.52 5.30 -15.94
CA ASP A 118 -4.88 3.97 -16.49
C ASP A 118 -5.63 3.08 -15.46
N GLY A 119 -5.90 3.60 -14.27
CA GLY A 119 -6.63 2.90 -13.21
C GLY A 119 -5.79 1.98 -12.34
N GLY A 120 -4.46 1.99 -12.47
CA GLY A 120 -3.56 1.24 -11.59
C GLY A 120 -3.70 -0.27 -11.76
N THR A 121 -3.60 -0.75 -12.99
CA THR A 121 -3.77 -2.18 -13.34
C THR A 121 -2.81 -3.08 -12.55
N ILE A 122 -3.37 -4.11 -11.91
CA ILE A 122 -2.63 -5.07 -11.09
C ILE A 122 -2.31 -6.32 -11.91
N ASN A 123 -1.07 -6.80 -11.81
CA ASN A 123 -0.70 -8.11 -12.34
C ASN A 123 -1.17 -9.21 -11.38
N THR A 124 -2.22 -9.93 -11.75
CA THR A 124 -2.85 -10.97 -10.91
C THR A 124 -1.98 -12.19 -10.62
N ARG A 125 -0.80 -12.31 -11.25
CA ARG A 125 0.20 -13.32 -10.90
C ARG A 125 1.02 -12.96 -9.65
N ILE A 126 0.94 -11.71 -9.21
CA ILE A 126 1.66 -11.21 -8.04
C ILE A 126 0.68 -11.19 -6.86
N PRO A 127 0.91 -11.99 -5.80
CA PRO A 127 0.01 -12.05 -4.65
C PRO A 127 -0.10 -10.72 -3.91
N ILE A 128 -1.31 -10.43 -3.44
CA ILE A 128 -1.57 -9.35 -2.48
C ILE A 128 -1.65 -9.99 -1.11
N TYR A 129 -0.69 -9.71 -0.25
CA TYR A 129 -0.65 -10.28 1.10
C TYR A 129 -1.35 -9.37 2.11
N SER A 130 -2.12 -9.96 3.02
CA SER A 130 -2.53 -9.32 4.27
C SER A 130 -1.38 -9.27 5.27
N PHE A 131 -1.50 -8.46 6.33
CA PHE A 131 -0.47 -8.37 7.37
C PHE A 131 -0.11 -9.72 8.00
N ASP A 132 -1.10 -10.60 8.20
CA ASP A 132 -0.91 -11.97 8.70
C ASP A 132 -0.37 -12.97 7.66
N GLY A 133 -0.09 -12.51 6.43
CA GLY A 133 0.63 -13.26 5.41
C GLY A 133 -0.23 -14.13 4.48
N ARG A 134 -1.55 -13.95 4.47
CA ARG A 134 -2.47 -14.67 3.57
C ARG A 134 -2.57 -13.97 2.22
N ASP A 135 -2.65 -14.75 1.15
CA ASP A 135 -2.85 -14.22 -0.20
C ASP A 135 -4.33 -13.89 -0.42
N VAL A 136 -4.64 -12.60 -0.45
CA VAL A 136 -6.00 -12.06 -0.58
C VAL A 136 -6.67 -12.50 -1.88
N LEU A 137 -5.93 -12.70 -2.98
CA LEU A 137 -6.55 -13.08 -4.26
C LEU A 137 -7.00 -14.56 -4.26
N ALA A 138 -6.28 -15.41 -3.53
CA ALA A 138 -6.54 -16.84 -3.42
C ALA A 138 -7.43 -17.22 -2.22
N ASP A 139 -7.36 -16.48 -1.11
CA ASP A 139 -8.05 -16.82 0.14
C ASP A 139 -9.57 -16.57 0.02
N PRO A 140 -10.44 -17.58 0.23
CA PRO A 140 -11.90 -17.42 0.17
C PRO A 140 -12.46 -16.51 1.27
N PHE A 141 -11.70 -16.21 2.33
CA PHE A 141 -12.09 -15.27 3.38
C PHE A 141 -12.37 -13.85 2.84
N TRP A 142 -11.77 -13.48 1.70
CA TRP A 142 -12.16 -12.31 0.92
C TRP A 142 -13.07 -12.72 -0.24
N PRO A 143 -14.39 -12.78 -0.07
CA PRO A 143 -15.29 -13.24 -1.14
C PRO A 143 -15.29 -12.30 -2.35
N GLN A 144 -15.17 -11.00 -2.11
CA GLN A 144 -15.06 -9.97 -3.14
C GLN A 144 -13.60 -9.56 -3.31
N LYS A 145 -13.07 -9.63 -4.53
CA LYS A 145 -11.69 -9.25 -4.86
C LYS A 145 -11.65 -7.82 -5.35
N SER A 146 -12.00 -6.91 -4.44
CA SER A 146 -12.09 -5.48 -4.74
C SER A 146 -11.39 -4.66 -3.66
N ILE A 147 -10.81 -3.53 -4.03
CA ILE A 147 -10.13 -2.60 -3.12
C ILE A 147 -10.92 -1.30 -3.03
N TRP A 148 -11.31 -0.90 -1.81
CA TRP A 148 -11.82 0.44 -1.53
C TRP A 148 -10.71 1.49 -1.72
N HIS A 149 -11.02 2.58 -2.42
CA HIS A 149 -10.04 3.67 -2.62
C HIS A 149 -10.63 5.09 -2.57
N GLY A 150 -11.86 5.31 -3.03
CA GLY A 150 -12.51 6.62 -2.98
C GLY A 150 -11.87 7.72 -3.85
N SER A 151 -11.13 7.34 -4.88
CA SER A 151 -10.30 8.24 -5.69
C SER A 151 -10.61 8.17 -7.18
N THR A 152 -10.20 9.18 -7.95
CA THR A 152 -10.10 9.13 -9.41
C THR A 152 -8.92 8.24 -9.83
N SER A 153 -8.80 7.94 -11.12
CA SER A 153 -7.63 7.24 -11.68
C SER A 153 -6.32 8.04 -11.58
N THR A 154 -6.39 9.32 -11.20
CA THR A 154 -5.25 10.20 -10.88
C THR A 154 -5.01 10.34 -9.38
N GLY A 155 -5.73 9.58 -8.56
CA GLY A 155 -5.54 9.53 -7.10
C GLY A 155 -6.08 10.74 -6.34
N LEU A 156 -6.85 11.61 -6.99
CA LEU A 156 -7.58 12.71 -6.35
C LEU A 156 -8.87 12.17 -5.71
N ARG A 157 -9.34 12.76 -4.62
CA ARG A 157 -10.60 12.34 -3.99
C ARG A 157 -11.78 12.47 -4.97
N ALA A 158 -12.59 11.43 -5.03
CA ALA A 158 -13.87 11.46 -5.72
C ALA A 158 -14.95 11.85 -4.70
N MET A 159 -15.45 13.09 -4.80
CA MET A 159 -16.29 13.75 -3.76
C MET A 159 -17.50 12.91 -3.31
N ASP A 160 -18.11 12.15 -4.22
CA ASP A 160 -19.31 11.35 -3.92
C ASP A 160 -19.04 9.85 -3.92
N LYS A 161 -17.77 9.42 -3.91
CA LYS A 161 -17.40 8.00 -4.03
C LYS A 161 -16.55 7.46 -2.89
N HIS A 162 -16.65 8.03 -1.69
CA HIS A 162 -15.88 7.62 -0.52
C HIS A 162 -16.75 7.36 0.73
N CYS A 163 -17.95 6.79 0.57
CA CYS A 163 -18.81 6.32 1.68
C CYS A 163 -19.02 7.36 2.80
N GLU A 164 -19.37 8.60 2.45
CA GLU A 164 -19.47 9.70 3.43
C GLU A 164 -18.23 9.82 4.34
N THR A 165 -17.05 9.68 3.71
CA THR A 165 -15.73 9.67 4.35
C THR A 165 -15.45 8.41 5.17
N TRP A 166 -15.96 7.27 4.68
CA TRP A 166 -15.81 5.94 5.25
C TRP A 166 -16.55 5.74 6.59
N GLN A 167 -17.74 6.34 6.70
CA GLN A 167 -18.58 6.32 7.91
C GLN A 167 -19.95 5.66 7.65
N THR A 168 -20.17 5.09 6.45
CA THR A 168 -21.44 4.46 6.12
C THR A 168 -21.29 3.33 5.11
N ASP A 169 -22.19 2.36 5.23
CA ASP A 169 -22.39 1.28 4.26
C ASP A 169 -23.60 1.52 3.34
N HIS A 170 -24.22 2.70 3.45
CA HIS A 170 -25.53 2.94 2.86
C HIS A 170 -25.54 2.86 1.32
N VAL A 171 -26.27 1.84 0.84
CA VAL A 171 -26.87 1.76 -0.49
C VAL A 171 -28.27 2.39 -0.43
N TYR A 172 -28.39 3.68 -0.11
CA TYR A 172 -29.68 4.37 -0.20
C TYR A 172 -29.80 5.05 -1.56
N LEU A 173 -30.51 4.37 -2.48
CA LEU A 173 -31.19 4.91 -3.67
C LEU A 173 -30.34 5.66 -4.74
N ALA A 174 -29.04 5.44 -4.77
CA ALA A 174 -28.11 5.87 -5.84
C ALA A 174 -27.04 4.78 -6.03
N PRO A 175 -26.34 4.68 -7.19
CA PRO A 175 -25.23 3.73 -7.35
C PRO A 175 -24.25 3.88 -6.18
N PRO A 176 -23.58 2.80 -5.74
CA PRO A 176 -22.82 2.80 -4.50
C PRO A 176 -21.89 4.02 -4.44
N ASN A 177 -22.10 4.89 -3.44
CA ASN A 177 -21.31 6.10 -3.18
C ASN A 177 -19.90 5.78 -2.68
N CYS A 178 -19.37 4.62 -3.05
CA CYS A 178 -18.13 4.06 -2.58
C CYS A 178 -17.43 3.42 -3.77
N SER A 179 -16.27 3.95 -4.17
CA SER A 179 -15.51 3.41 -5.31
C SER A 179 -14.64 2.24 -4.88
N GLN A 180 -14.75 1.17 -5.66
CA GLN A 180 -13.90 0.00 -5.59
C GLN A 180 -13.15 -0.20 -6.91
N ALA A 181 -11.95 -0.74 -6.83
CA ALA A 181 -11.23 -1.30 -7.98
C ALA A 181 -11.27 -2.83 -7.91
N ASP A 182 -11.70 -3.50 -8.98
CA ASP A 182 -11.57 -4.95 -9.12
C ASP A 182 -10.08 -5.29 -9.28
N VAL A 183 -9.63 -6.34 -8.58
CA VAL A 183 -8.23 -6.78 -8.58
C VAL A 183 -8.04 -8.19 -9.14
N ARG A 184 -9.06 -8.72 -9.83
CA ARG A 184 -8.97 -9.94 -10.65
C ARG A 184 -8.70 -9.70 -12.12
#